data_AF-A0A8H6RFK6-F1
#
_entry.id   AF-A0A8H6RFK6-F1
#
_cell.length_a   1.000
_cell.length_b   1.000
_cell.length_c   1.000
_cell.angle_alpha   90.00
_cell.angle_beta   90.00
_cell.angle_gamma   90.00
#
_symmetry.space_group_name_H-M   'P 1'
#
loop_
_entity.id
_entity.type
_entity.pdbx_description
1 polymer ?
#
loop_
_entity_poly.entity_id
_entity_poly.type
_entity_poly.pdbx_seq_one_letter_code
_entity_poly.pdbx_strand_id
1 'polypeptide(L)'
;MRSPTTLTAVVLLSILGFSSAKFKAHHLPPLKEQAKLQDGWREERLATIPPILQGNGVDAWLVLTISQREYAEDTTFWSMKKATQFSARRRTLSIFFADEKCQSRTWIDNTPQLWDDLKDVLTKCDPESIAVNVDSEIAFAGGLHTGEMLQFVKQLGSPWKERFFAVPLVAVQYIATQPKSRLSWYQKLMETAWAVIDEGFSERTITPGETTTEDVEWWFREKLQSMNYTTWFHPSVTVLPGFLGPNMSMENIPTPEKAIKYGDLLHVDFGLTALGLNTDTQHLAYVLPPGHTKKDIPAGLLAGLQKGNRLQDIVKSHLKPGLTGNEVLAQSRKAMHEEGIEGRIYCHPIGDWGHSAGAVIGMTNLQDGVPVLGDLPILENMYYSIELFVEHFVEERNETLVFPLEEDVYWDLETKDWERLVASRVYLHIAGQDEVLKCMRSASGISFKSQFLYLTVYVTRYLDLFWTDPTKSLWNTTFKIIFIGAQGYTIYLMLNDYKPTHDPNQDTFKVEYLVGGAAVLGLLFPYKYTPAEMLWAFSIWLEAVAILPQLFMLQRTGEAETITTHYLAALGAYRALYIPNWIWRYFAEGGHWDPIPVFAGIIQTVLYTDFFWIYYTKVLQGRRFNLPV
;
A
#
# COMPACT_ATOMS: atom_id res chain seq x y z
N MET A 1 -62.78 8.69 16.26
CA MET A 1 -61.84 7.87 17.06
C MET A 1 -60.98 7.06 16.09
N ARG A 2 -59.66 7.27 16.10
CA ARG A 2 -58.51 6.46 15.60
C ARG A 2 -58.67 5.75 14.24
N SER A 3 -58.29 6.38 13.13
CA SER A 3 -56.97 6.36 12.44
C SER A 3 -56.68 5.10 11.59
N PRO A 4 -56.61 5.23 10.25
CA PRO A 4 -55.99 4.26 9.35
C PRO A 4 -54.76 4.86 8.66
N THR A 5 -53.56 4.43 9.05
CA THR A 5 -52.27 4.65 8.34
C THR A 5 -51.36 3.52 8.84
N THR A 6 -50.76 2.66 8.04
CA THR A 6 -49.75 2.96 7.01
C THR A 6 -49.50 1.69 6.20
N LEU A 7 -49.55 1.83 4.88
CA LEU A 7 -48.97 0.90 3.92
C LEU A 7 -47.44 1.10 3.97
N THR A 8 -46.69 0.13 4.48
CA THR A 8 -45.23 0.24 4.61
C THR A 8 -44.59 0.02 3.25
N ALA A 9 -44.15 1.11 2.63
CA ALA A 9 -43.31 1.12 1.44
C ALA A 9 -41.94 0.50 1.76
N VAL A 10 -41.54 -0.51 1.00
CA VAL A 10 -40.15 -0.97 0.90
C VAL A 10 -39.39 0.09 0.11
N VAL A 11 -38.76 1.02 0.82
CA VAL A 11 -37.78 1.95 0.23
C VAL A 11 -36.50 1.15 0.00
N LEU A 12 -36.20 0.87 -1.26
CA LEU A 12 -34.84 0.64 -1.72
C LEU A 12 -34.04 1.91 -1.41
N LEU A 13 -33.33 1.89 -0.29
CA LEU A 13 -32.25 2.83 -0.01
C LEU A 13 -31.06 2.38 -0.86
N SER A 14 -31.03 2.86 -2.10
CA SER A 14 -29.80 3.03 -2.86
C SER A 14 -28.93 4.05 -2.14
N ILE A 15 -28.23 3.58 -1.10
CA ILE A 15 -27.07 4.26 -0.56
C ILE A 15 -26.01 4.17 -1.66
N LEU A 16 -26.00 5.19 -2.52
CA LEU A 16 -24.77 5.63 -3.20
C LEU A 16 -23.85 6.15 -2.09
N GLY A 17 -23.30 5.20 -1.33
CA GLY A 17 -22.09 5.45 -0.59
C GLY A 17 -21.04 5.70 -1.65
N PHE A 18 -20.54 6.92 -1.72
CA PHE A 18 -19.20 7.15 -2.20
C PHE A 18 -18.27 6.32 -1.31
N SER A 19 -18.12 5.03 -1.62
CA SER A 19 -16.92 4.31 -1.24
C SER A 19 -15.82 5.07 -1.93
N SER A 20 -14.96 5.75 -1.15
CA SER A 20 -13.63 6.06 -1.65
C SER A 20 -13.10 4.75 -2.24
N ALA A 21 -12.69 4.78 -3.50
CA ALA A 21 -12.03 3.63 -4.10
C ALA A 21 -10.81 3.34 -3.22
N LYS A 22 -10.82 2.23 -2.48
CA LYS A 22 -9.69 1.85 -1.64
C LYS A 22 -8.50 1.60 -2.56
N PHE A 23 -7.37 2.23 -2.27
CA PHE A 23 -6.17 2.05 -3.05
C PHE A 23 -5.75 0.58 -3.02
N LYS A 24 -5.22 0.11 -4.14
CA LYS A 24 -4.84 -1.28 -4.31
C LYS A 24 -3.34 -1.38 -4.23
N ALA A 25 -2.87 -2.18 -3.27
CA ALA A 25 -1.49 -2.63 -3.26
C ALA A 25 -1.23 -3.52 -4.49
N HIS A 26 -0.22 -3.17 -5.29
CA HIS A 26 0.14 -3.91 -6.51
C HIS A 26 1.30 -4.86 -6.22
N HIS A 27 1.33 -6.00 -6.90
CA HIS A 27 2.47 -6.91 -6.86
C HIS A 27 3.44 -6.59 -8.00
N LEU A 28 4.74 -6.62 -7.69
CA LEU A 28 5.77 -6.50 -8.70
C LEU A 28 5.80 -7.74 -9.61
N PRO A 29 6.14 -7.59 -10.89
CA PRO A 29 6.30 -8.72 -11.80
C PRO A 29 7.56 -9.51 -11.43
N PRO A 30 7.77 -10.73 -11.97
CA PRO A 30 9.00 -11.49 -11.73
C PRO A 30 10.26 -10.72 -12.13
N LEU A 31 11.39 -10.94 -11.44
CA LEU A 31 12.65 -10.20 -11.64
C LEU A 31 13.12 -10.13 -13.11
N LYS A 32 12.91 -11.19 -13.89
CA LYS A 32 13.26 -11.21 -15.33
C LYS A 32 12.42 -10.22 -16.15
N GLU A 33 11.16 -10.03 -15.79
CA GLU A 33 10.28 -9.04 -16.43
C GLU A 33 10.60 -7.63 -15.95
N GLN A 34 10.89 -7.46 -14.65
CA GLN A 34 11.38 -6.19 -14.11
C GLN A 34 12.62 -5.70 -14.88
N ALA A 35 13.61 -6.58 -15.07
CA ALA A 35 14.83 -6.24 -15.80
C ALA A 35 14.56 -5.80 -17.25
N LYS A 36 13.61 -6.45 -17.95
CA LYS A 36 13.21 -6.06 -19.30
C LYS A 36 12.53 -4.68 -19.33
N LEU A 37 11.68 -4.38 -18.35
CA LEU A 37 11.01 -3.08 -18.23
C LEU A 37 12.05 -1.98 -18.01
N GLN A 38 12.93 -2.16 -17.03
CA GLN A 38 13.99 -1.21 -16.71
C GLN A 38 14.95 -0.98 -17.89
N ASP A 39 15.37 -2.05 -18.58
CA ASP A 39 16.21 -1.92 -19.78
C ASP A 39 15.47 -1.22 -20.94
N GLY A 40 14.15 -1.42 -21.07
CA GLY A 40 13.33 -0.69 -22.03
C GLY A 40 13.25 0.81 -21.74
N TRP A 41 13.02 1.18 -20.47
CA TRP A 41 13.03 2.57 -20.01
C TRP A 41 14.39 3.23 -20.20
N ARG A 42 15.46 2.48 -19.96
CA ARG A 42 16.85 2.94 -20.16
C ARG A 42 17.11 3.27 -21.63
N GLU A 43 16.72 2.42 -22.57
CA GLU A 43 16.88 2.69 -24.01
C GLU A 43 16.05 3.92 -24.45
N GLU A 44 14.81 4.03 -23.98
CA GLU A 44 13.96 5.21 -24.23
C GLU A 44 14.64 6.50 -23.74
N ARG A 45 15.23 6.47 -22.53
CA ARG A 45 15.96 7.62 -21.99
C ARG A 45 17.26 7.92 -22.74
N LEU A 46 18.06 6.91 -23.10
CA LEU A 46 19.30 7.10 -23.86
C LEU A 46 19.06 7.79 -25.21
N ALA A 47 17.92 7.54 -25.85
CA ALA A 47 17.52 8.21 -27.08
C ALA A 47 17.31 9.73 -26.92
N THR A 48 17.16 10.24 -25.69
CA THR A 48 17.02 11.68 -25.41
C THR A 48 18.36 12.41 -25.33
N ILE A 49 19.50 11.70 -25.33
CA ILE A 49 20.81 12.35 -25.19
C ILE A 49 21.11 13.31 -26.36
N PRO A 50 21.02 12.91 -27.65
CA PRO A 50 21.34 13.83 -28.74
C PRO A 50 20.57 15.17 -28.70
N PRO A 51 19.23 15.21 -28.52
CA PRO A 51 18.52 16.48 -28.41
C PRO A 51 18.89 17.28 -27.14
N ILE A 52 19.23 16.64 -26.02
CA ILE A 52 19.76 17.33 -24.82
C ILE A 52 21.08 18.02 -25.15
N LEU A 53 21.99 17.34 -25.86
CA LEU A 53 23.29 17.92 -26.24
C LEU A 53 23.12 19.12 -27.18
N GLN A 54 22.28 18.98 -28.19
CA GLN A 54 21.95 20.07 -29.12
C GLN A 54 21.32 21.27 -28.40
N GLY A 55 20.40 21.03 -27.47
CA GLY A 55 19.72 22.08 -26.70
C GLY A 55 20.65 22.87 -25.77
N ASN A 56 21.75 22.26 -25.31
CA ASN A 56 22.76 22.91 -24.47
C ASN A 56 23.98 23.42 -25.26
N GLY A 57 23.99 23.28 -26.60
CA GLY A 57 25.10 23.73 -27.44
C GLY A 57 26.40 22.95 -27.22
N VAL A 58 26.31 21.65 -26.93
CA VAL A 58 27.44 20.75 -26.69
C VAL A 58 27.51 19.70 -27.79
N ASP A 59 28.68 19.46 -28.38
CA ASP A 59 28.85 18.52 -29.50
C ASP A 59 28.97 17.06 -29.05
N ALA A 60 29.61 16.85 -27.90
CA ALA A 60 29.75 15.53 -27.30
C ALA A 60 29.59 15.60 -25.78
N TRP A 61 28.93 14.60 -25.22
CA TRP A 61 28.96 14.37 -23.79
C TRP A 61 29.76 13.12 -23.50
N LEU A 62 30.91 13.38 -22.88
CA LEU A 62 31.73 12.35 -22.32
C LEU A 62 31.16 12.06 -20.94
N VAL A 63 30.09 11.26 -20.91
CA VAL A 63 29.56 10.73 -19.65
C VAL A 63 30.62 9.81 -19.12
N LEU A 64 31.32 10.29 -18.10
CA LEU A 64 32.56 9.69 -17.70
C LEU A 64 32.34 8.87 -16.42
N THR A 65 31.61 7.75 -16.52
CA THR A 65 31.65 6.67 -15.51
C THR A 65 33.01 5.93 -15.43
N ILE A 66 34.14 6.59 -15.74
CA ILE A 66 35.21 5.93 -16.56
C ILE A 66 36.60 6.46 -16.28
N SER A 67 36.92 6.37 -15.01
CA SER A 67 38.03 5.49 -14.66
C SER A 67 37.97 5.18 -13.20
N GLN A 68 36.81 4.79 -12.73
CA GLN A 68 36.72 4.45 -11.35
C GLN A 68 36.92 2.93 -11.31
N ARG A 69 37.84 2.49 -10.46
CA ARG A 69 37.92 1.08 -10.09
C ARG A 69 36.52 0.66 -9.61
N GLU A 70 36.19 -0.62 -9.75
CA GLU A 70 34.92 -1.17 -9.22
C GLU A 70 34.54 -0.50 -7.89
N TYR A 71 33.27 -0.09 -7.71
CA TYR A 71 32.70 0.54 -6.49
C TYR A 71 32.91 2.03 -6.27
N ALA A 72 33.28 2.75 -7.32
CA ALA A 72 33.18 4.19 -7.37
C ALA A 72 32.48 4.49 -8.70
N GLU A 73 31.25 4.95 -8.70
CA GLU A 73 30.52 5.21 -9.94
C GLU A 73 30.00 6.64 -9.95
N ASP A 74 30.11 7.32 -11.09
CA ASP A 74 29.44 8.60 -11.31
C ASP A 74 27.92 8.42 -11.13
N THR A 75 27.24 9.42 -10.58
CA THR A 75 25.79 9.37 -10.30
C THR A 75 24.99 9.04 -11.56
N THR A 76 25.36 9.58 -12.72
CA THR A 76 24.71 9.30 -14.01
C THR A 76 24.80 7.85 -14.45
N PHE A 77 25.81 7.09 -13.98
CA PHE A 77 25.95 5.65 -14.28
C PHE A 77 24.72 4.86 -13.87
N TRP A 78 24.16 5.17 -12.69
CA TRP A 78 23.06 4.41 -12.11
C TRP A 78 21.78 4.51 -12.95
N SER A 79 21.61 5.62 -13.66
CA SER A 79 20.52 5.84 -14.62
C SER A 79 20.78 5.25 -16.02
N MET A 80 22.05 4.99 -16.38
CA MET A 80 22.47 4.49 -17.70
C MET A 80 22.77 2.99 -17.76
N LYS A 81 23.01 2.34 -16.61
CA LYS A 81 23.40 0.93 -16.54
C LYS A 81 22.23 0.01 -16.88
N LYS A 82 22.55 -1.19 -17.37
CA LYS A 82 21.54 -2.25 -17.56
C LYS A 82 21.00 -2.70 -16.20
N ALA A 83 19.77 -3.21 -16.18
CA ALA A 83 19.15 -3.72 -14.95
C ALA A 83 19.97 -4.84 -14.29
N THR A 84 20.63 -5.66 -15.09
CA THR A 84 21.50 -6.77 -14.62
C THR A 84 22.95 -6.36 -14.33
N GLN A 85 23.29 -5.09 -14.56
CA GLN A 85 24.59 -4.54 -14.23
C GLN A 85 24.53 -3.91 -12.83
N PHE A 86 25.16 -4.57 -11.85
CA PHE A 86 25.14 -4.12 -10.45
C PHE A 86 26.23 -3.10 -10.12
N SER A 87 27.30 -3.06 -10.90
CA SER A 87 28.42 -2.14 -10.74
C SER A 87 29.12 -1.90 -12.10
N ALA A 88 29.97 -0.89 -12.16
CA ALA A 88 30.87 -0.72 -13.28
C ALA A 88 31.85 -1.91 -13.35
N ARG A 89 32.22 -2.33 -14.55
CA ARG A 89 33.25 -3.37 -14.75
C ARG A 89 34.53 -2.73 -15.25
N ARG A 90 35.66 -3.07 -14.62
CA ARG A 90 36.99 -2.52 -14.98
C ARG A 90 36.93 -0.99 -15.08
N ARG A 91 37.16 -0.46 -16.28
CA ARG A 91 36.98 0.93 -16.68
C ARG A 91 36.03 0.90 -17.87
N THR A 92 34.78 1.31 -17.64
CA THR A 92 33.69 1.28 -18.63
C THR A 92 33.56 2.64 -19.31
N LEU A 93 34.09 2.94 -20.52
CA LEU A 93 34.04 4.26 -21.21
C LEU A 93 32.76 4.47 -22.03
N SER A 94 32.20 5.67 -22.17
CA SER A 94 30.94 5.98 -22.83
C SER A 94 31.04 7.41 -23.34
N ILE A 95 30.87 7.59 -24.63
CA ILE A 95 30.81 8.90 -25.27
C ILE A 95 29.53 8.96 -26.09
N PHE A 96 28.83 10.09 -25.96
CA PHE A 96 27.63 10.40 -26.70
C PHE A 96 27.85 11.64 -27.53
N PHE A 97 27.24 11.69 -28.71
CA PHE A 97 27.38 12.80 -29.65
C PHE A 97 26.02 13.44 -29.95
N ALA A 98 26.04 14.75 -30.21
CA ALA A 98 24.88 15.50 -30.66
C ALA A 98 24.51 15.21 -32.12
N ASP A 99 25.51 14.98 -32.98
CA ASP A 99 25.32 14.62 -34.39
C ASP A 99 25.18 13.10 -34.54
N GLU A 100 24.08 12.66 -35.16
CA GLU A 100 23.78 11.25 -35.45
C GLU A 100 24.82 10.60 -36.39
N LYS A 101 25.60 11.40 -37.15
CA LYS A 101 26.71 10.88 -37.97
C LYS A 101 27.81 10.25 -37.12
N CYS A 102 27.95 10.67 -35.86
CA CYS A 102 28.90 10.14 -34.91
C CYS A 102 28.23 9.16 -33.96
N GLN A 103 28.58 7.88 -34.11
CA GLN A 103 28.01 6.83 -33.27
C GLN A 103 28.54 6.91 -31.84
N SER A 104 27.63 7.05 -30.88
CA SER A 104 27.89 6.86 -29.46
C SER A 104 28.48 5.47 -29.21
N ARG A 105 29.47 5.37 -28.33
CA ARG A 105 30.19 4.12 -28.07
C ARG A 105 30.46 3.93 -26.59
N THR A 106 30.42 2.67 -26.16
CA THR A 106 30.83 2.24 -24.83
C THR A 106 31.97 1.21 -24.92
N TRP A 107 33.02 1.39 -24.13
CA TRP A 107 34.17 0.49 -24.00
C TRP A 107 34.22 -0.09 -22.59
N ILE A 108 34.78 -1.29 -22.41
CA ILE A 108 35.00 -1.88 -21.06
C ILE A 108 36.42 -2.47 -21.03
N ASP A 109 37.40 -1.62 -20.71
CA ASP A 109 38.81 -1.98 -20.80
C ASP A 109 39.68 -1.15 -19.84
N ASN A 110 40.68 -1.78 -19.24
CA ASN A 110 41.69 -1.15 -18.39
C ASN A 110 43.09 -1.10 -19.03
N THR A 111 43.23 -1.51 -20.29
CA THR A 111 44.50 -1.41 -21.03
C THR A 111 44.73 -0.01 -21.61
N PRO A 112 45.97 0.34 -22.00
CA PRO A 112 46.26 1.59 -22.70
C PRO A 112 45.50 1.76 -24.03
N GLN A 113 45.08 0.67 -24.68
CA GLN A 113 44.40 0.68 -25.97
C GLN A 113 43.12 1.54 -25.96
N LEU A 114 42.41 1.57 -24.82
CA LEU A 114 41.23 2.40 -24.64
C LEU A 114 41.48 3.86 -25.01
N TRP A 115 42.65 4.40 -24.66
CA TRP A 115 42.98 5.80 -24.91
C TRP A 115 43.21 6.09 -26.39
N ASP A 116 43.81 5.13 -27.10
CA ASP A 116 44.04 5.23 -28.54
C ASP A 116 42.70 5.14 -29.28
N ASP A 117 41.84 4.19 -28.90
CA ASP A 117 40.49 4.06 -29.46
C ASP A 117 39.64 5.32 -29.23
N LEU A 118 39.75 5.93 -28.05
CA LEU A 118 39.05 7.18 -27.74
C LEU A 118 39.58 8.34 -28.60
N LYS A 119 40.89 8.47 -28.76
CA LYS A 119 41.50 9.49 -29.64
C LYS A 119 41.07 9.31 -31.08
N ASP A 120 40.98 8.08 -31.57
CA ASP A 120 40.54 7.79 -32.94
C ASP A 120 39.09 8.25 -33.16
N VAL A 121 38.20 7.98 -32.19
CA VAL A 121 36.81 8.43 -32.24
C VAL A 121 36.71 9.95 -32.16
N LEU A 122 37.45 10.59 -31.24
CA LEU A 122 37.48 12.04 -31.12
C LEU A 122 38.04 12.71 -32.37
N THR A 123 39.10 12.18 -32.97
CA THR A 123 39.70 12.72 -34.21
C THR A 123 38.76 12.56 -35.40
N LYS A 124 38.01 11.46 -35.47
CA LYS A 124 37.04 11.21 -36.55
C LYS A 124 35.82 12.12 -36.45
N CYS A 125 35.35 12.39 -35.24
CA CYS A 125 34.14 13.18 -34.98
C CYS A 125 34.41 14.67 -34.75
N ASP A 126 35.64 15.02 -34.37
CA ASP A 126 36.16 16.37 -34.11
C ASP A 126 35.19 17.30 -33.35
N PRO A 127 34.67 16.91 -32.17
CA PRO A 127 33.77 17.77 -31.40
C PRO A 127 34.52 19.02 -30.90
N GLU A 128 33.93 20.21 -31.02
CA GLU A 128 34.51 21.46 -30.51
C GLU A 128 34.30 21.59 -29.00
N SER A 129 33.20 21.04 -28.48
CA SER A 129 32.81 21.08 -27.08
C SER A 129 32.48 19.68 -26.54
N ILE A 130 33.14 19.31 -25.43
CA ILE A 130 32.96 18.02 -24.77
C ILE A 130 32.55 18.25 -23.31
N ALA A 131 31.29 17.96 -22.98
CA ALA A 131 30.82 18.03 -21.60
C ALA A 131 31.40 16.90 -20.75
N VAL A 132 31.85 17.23 -19.53
CA VAL A 132 32.32 16.29 -18.51
C VAL A 132 31.68 16.60 -17.15
N ASN A 133 31.42 15.56 -16.35
CA ASN A 133 30.72 15.66 -15.06
C ASN A 133 31.67 16.08 -13.92
N VAL A 134 32.19 17.31 -13.95
CA VAL A 134 33.14 17.86 -12.95
C VAL A 134 32.59 19.04 -12.17
N ASP A 135 31.27 19.22 -12.15
CA ASP A 135 30.63 20.34 -11.45
C ASP A 135 30.88 20.26 -9.93
N SER A 136 31.15 21.41 -9.31
CA SER A 136 31.49 21.48 -7.88
C SER A 136 30.30 21.60 -6.94
N GLU A 137 29.12 21.98 -7.45
CA GLU A 137 27.95 22.31 -6.64
C GLU A 137 26.76 21.38 -6.92
N ILE A 138 26.67 20.80 -8.13
CA ILE A 138 25.58 19.93 -8.55
C ILE A 138 26.03 18.46 -8.52
N ALA A 139 25.58 17.72 -7.52
CA ALA A 139 25.96 16.31 -7.30
C ALA A 139 25.71 15.38 -8.50
N PHE A 140 24.64 15.65 -9.27
CA PHE A 140 24.28 14.88 -10.46
C PHE A 140 25.13 15.19 -11.69
N ALA A 141 26.00 16.20 -11.60
CA ALA A 141 26.93 16.62 -12.65
C ALA A 141 28.39 16.69 -12.17
N GLY A 142 28.68 16.20 -10.96
CA GLY A 142 30.01 16.26 -10.33
C GLY A 142 30.65 14.89 -10.04
N GLY A 143 30.16 13.83 -10.67
CA GLY A 143 30.55 12.45 -10.34
C GLY A 143 31.94 12.00 -10.84
N LEU A 144 32.62 12.77 -11.70
CA LEU A 144 33.96 12.42 -12.19
C LEU A 144 35.03 12.71 -11.12
N HIS A 145 35.63 11.65 -10.58
CA HIS A 145 36.76 11.78 -9.64
C HIS A 145 37.93 12.57 -10.22
N THR A 146 38.50 13.45 -9.39
CA THR A 146 39.67 14.27 -9.72
C THR A 146 40.85 13.43 -10.22
N GLY A 147 41.10 12.26 -9.61
CA GLY A 147 42.18 11.36 -10.02
C GLY A 147 42.08 10.92 -11.48
N GLU A 148 40.85 10.84 -11.99
CA GLU A 148 40.60 10.40 -13.35
C GLU A 148 40.60 11.53 -14.34
N MET A 149 40.05 12.68 -13.97
CA MET A 149 40.24 13.90 -14.75
C MET A 149 41.73 14.16 -15.04
N LEU A 150 42.62 13.92 -14.06
CA LEU A 150 44.07 14.01 -14.24
C LEU A 150 44.61 12.99 -15.26
N GLN A 151 44.07 11.77 -15.32
CA GLN A 151 44.44 10.79 -16.35
C GLN A 151 43.99 11.24 -17.75
N PHE A 152 42.79 11.80 -17.90
CA PHE A 152 42.30 12.32 -19.19
C PHE A 152 43.20 13.42 -19.72
N VAL A 153 43.48 14.42 -18.88
CA VAL A 153 44.35 15.54 -19.26
C VAL A 153 45.74 15.03 -19.66
N LYS A 154 46.27 14.03 -18.94
CA LYS A 154 47.58 13.42 -19.24
C LYS A 154 47.59 12.62 -20.54
N GLN A 155 46.57 11.79 -20.79
CA GLN A 155 46.58 10.82 -21.90
C GLN A 155 46.11 11.44 -23.22
N LEU A 156 45.10 12.31 -23.19
CA LEU A 156 44.54 12.93 -24.40
C LEU A 156 45.30 14.19 -24.83
N GLY A 157 45.78 15.00 -23.89
CA GLY A 157 46.55 16.21 -24.19
C GLY A 157 45.77 17.26 -24.98
N SER A 158 46.49 18.18 -25.65
CA SER A 158 45.91 19.18 -26.55
C SER A 158 45.65 18.55 -27.93
N PRO A 159 44.54 18.88 -28.64
CA PRO A 159 43.56 19.94 -28.32
C PRO A 159 42.45 19.52 -27.33
N TRP A 160 42.29 18.22 -27.06
CA TRP A 160 41.11 17.69 -26.35
C TRP A 160 40.93 18.23 -24.94
N LYS A 161 42.02 18.41 -24.18
CA LYS A 161 41.95 18.94 -22.81
C LYS A 161 41.34 20.35 -22.74
N GLU A 162 41.47 21.14 -23.82
CA GLU A 162 40.96 22.52 -23.90
C GLU A 162 39.49 22.55 -24.32
N ARG A 163 38.96 21.42 -24.79
CA ARG A 163 37.57 21.24 -25.21
C ARG A 163 36.70 20.58 -24.13
N PHE A 164 37.26 20.29 -22.95
CA PHE A 164 36.49 19.79 -21.80
C PHE A 164 35.83 20.93 -21.04
N PHE A 165 34.50 20.88 -20.94
CA PHE A 165 33.69 21.88 -20.25
C PHE A 165 32.77 21.24 -19.21
N ALA A 166 32.57 21.92 -18.09
CA ALA A 166 31.52 21.57 -17.14
C ALA A 166 30.19 22.16 -17.64
N VAL A 167 29.27 21.30 -18.04
CA VAL A 167 27.92 21.69 -18.47
C VAL A 167 26.90 20.88 -17.68
N PRO A 168 26.60 21.29 -16.43
CA PRO A 168 25.86 20.45 -15.50
C PRO A 168 24.44 20.13 -15.96
N LEU A 169 23.81 21.03 -16.74
CA LEU A 169 22.47 20.82 -17.28
C LEU A 169 22.35 19.58 -18.15
N VAL A 170 23.41 19.13 -18.82
CA VAL A 170 23.34 17.90 -19.65
C VAL A 170 23.03 16.69 -18.77
N ALA A 171 23.77 16.52 -17.67
CA ALA A 171 23.58 15.41 -16.75
C ALA A 171 22.26 15.54 -15.97
N VAL A 172 21.94 16.75 -15.51
CA VAL A 172 20.68 17.05 -14.81
C VAL A 172 19.48 16.75 -15.70
N GLN A 173 19.44 17.25 -16.95
CA GLN A 173 18.33 17.00 -17.87
C GLN A 173 18.18 15.52 -18.20
N TYR A 174 19.29 14.81 -18.40
CA TYR A 174 19.25 13.37 -18.68
C TYR A 174 18.60 12.58 -17.54
N ILE A 175 19.01 12.84 -16.28
CA ILE A 175 18.46 12.17 -15.10
C ILE A 175 17.00 12.58 -14.84
N ALA A 176 16.73 13.89 -14.91
CA ALA A 176 15.40 14.45 -14.64
C ALA A 176 14.35 13.92 -15.63
N THR A 177 14.73 13.72 -16.90
CA THR A 177 13.82 13.24 -17.94
C THR A 177 13.35 11.82 -17.65
N GLN A 178 12.05 11.65 -17.40
CA GLN A 178 11.42 10.37 -17.14
C GLN A 178 10.84 9.76 -18.44
N PRO A 179 11.16 8.50 -18.76
CA PRO A 179 10.56 7.78 -19.88
C PRO A 179 9.03 7.72 -19.76
N LYS A 180 8.30 7.94 -20.85
CA LYS A 180 6.83 7.97 -20.84
C LYS A 180 6.25 6.62 -20.42
N SER A 181 6.87 5.54 -20.89
CA SER A 181 6.46 4.17 -20.56
C SER A 181 6.63 3.80 -19.09
N ARG A 182 7.33 4.63 -18.30
CA ARG A 182 7.54 4.46 -16.86
C ARG A 182 6.35 4.94 -16.02
N LEU A 183 5.60 5.93 -16.49
CA LEU A 183 4.53 6.61 -15.74
C LEU A 183 3.47 5.63 -15.19
N SER A 184 3.01 4.69 -16.01
CA SER A 184 1.99 3.71 -15.59
C SER A 184 2.44 2.80 -14.44
N TRP A 185 3.74 2.55 -14.31
CA TRP A 185 4.29 1.82 -13.17
C TRP A 185 4.46 2.74 -11.97
N TYR A 186 4.87 3.98 -12.19
CA TYR A 186 5.00 4.96 -11.11
C TYR A 186 3.67 5.25 -10.41
N GLN A 187 2.58 5.37 -11.17
CA GLN A 187 1.21 5.45 -10.62
C GLN A 187 0.86 4.24 -9.75
N LYS A 188 1.22 3.02 -10.16
CA LYS A 188 1.01 1.80 -9.34
C LYS A 188 1.86 1.80 -8.07
N LEU A 189 3.07 2.36 -8.11
CA LEU A 189 3.91 2.51 -6.92
C LEU A 189 3.26 3.48 -5.94
N MET A 190 2.78 4.64 -6.41
CA MET A 190 2.05 5.60 -5.57
C MET A 190 0.76 5.03 -5.00
N GLU A 191 -0.05 4.33 -5.79
CA GLU A 191 -1.25 3.63 -5.29
C GLU A 191 -0.88 2.57 -4.23
N THR A 192 0.27 1.91 -4.38
CA THR A 192 0.75 0.94 -3.38
C THR A 192 1.21 1.64 -2.12
N ALA A 193 1.92 2.77 -2.21
CA ALA A 193 2.33 3.57 -1.06
C ALA A 193 1.10 4.02 -0.26
N TRP A 194 0.09 4.60 -0.92
CA TRP A 194 -1.18 4.99 -0.30
C TRP A 194 -1.89 3.80 0.37
N ALA A 195 -1.97 2.65 -0.30
CA ALA A 195 -2.60 1.44 0.26
C ALA A 195 -1.86 0.89 1.49
N VAL A 196 -0.53 0.96 1.49
CA VAL A 196 0.30 0.53 2.63
C VAL A 196 0.16 1.50 3.80
N ILE A 197 0.13 2.81 3.55
CA ILE A 197 -0.11 3.84 4.58
C ILE A 197 -1.50 3.69 5.19
N ASP A 198 -2.55 3.51 4.36
CA ASP A 198 -3.92 3.21 4.82
C ASP A 198 -3.94 1.99 5.76
N GLU A 199 -3.19 0.92 5.44
CA GLU A 199 -3.10 -0.28 6.27
C GLU A 199 -2.28 -0.05 7.54
N GLY A 200 -1.15 0.66 7.45
CA GLY A 200 -0.27 0.98 8.58
C GLY A 200 -0.94 1.83 9.64
N PHE A 201 -1.84 2.73 9.24
CA PHE A 201 -2.66 3.51 10.16
C PHE A 201 -3.98 2.84 10.54
N SER A 202 -4.22 1.58 10.15
CA SER A 202 -5.45 0.87 10.53
C SER A 202 -5.34 0.20 11.91
N GLU A 203 -6.48 -0.22 12.45
CA GLU A 203 -6.56 -1.00 13.71
C GLU A 203 -5.87 -2.38 13.61
N ARG A 204 -5.51 -2.82 12.40
CA ARG A 204 -4.72 -4.05 12.21
C ARG A 204 -3.29 -3.90 12.70
N THR A 205 -2.77 -2.68 12.66
CA THR A 205 -1.38 -2.36 12.97
C THR A 205 -1.30 -1.58 14.28
N ILE A 206 -2.18 -0.59 14.47
CA ILE A 206 -2.15 0.28 15.64
C ILE A 206 -3.15 -0.19 16.70
N THR A 207 -2.62 -0.55 17.87
CA THR A 207 -3.37 -0.72 19.11
C THR A 207 -3.08 0.46 20.04
N PRO A 208 -3.99 1.44 20.19
CA PRO A 208 -3.73 2.63 21.00
C PRO A 208 -3.42 2.27 22.46
N GLY A 209 -2.34 2.84 22.99
CA GLY A 209 -1.80 2.61 24.32
C GLY A 209 -0.75 1.49 24.40
N GLU A 210 -0.63 0.65 23.37
CA GLU A 210 0.35 -0.43 23.29
C GLU A 210 1.36 -0.19 22.17
N THR A 211 0.87 0.05 20.94
CA THR A 211 1.72 0.27 19.76
C THR A 211 2.41 1.63 19.84
N THR A 212 3.71 1.64 19.60
CA THR A 212 4.52 2.86 19.52
C THR A 212 4.67 3.35 18.08
N THR A 213 5.12 4.60 17.90
CA THR A 213 5.46 5.11 16.57
C THR A 213 6.55 4.28 15.88
N GLU A 214 7.57 3.85 16.62
CA GLU A 214 8.66 3.01 16.09
C GLU A 214 8.16 1.64 15.63
N ASP A 215 7.23 1.01 16.36
CA ASP A 215 6.62 -0.26 15.92
C ASP A 215 5.96 -0.13 14.54
N VAL A 216 5.33 1.02 14.26
CA VAL A 216 4.69 1.29 12.96
C VAL A 216 5.75 1.54 11.88
N GLU A 217 6.85 2.23 12.18
CA GLU A 217 7.97 2.41 11.24
C GLU A 217 8.59 1.07 10.80
N TRP A 218 8.83 0.17 11.77
CA TRP A 218 9.32 -1.17 11.47
C TRP A 218 8.30 -2.00 10.72
N TRP A 219 7.02 -1.92 11.11
CA TRP A 219 5.93 -2.59 10.40
C TRP A 219 5.90 -2.19 8.93
N PHE A 220 6.07 -0.91 8.61
CA PHE A 220 6.13 -0.42 7.23
C PHE A 220 7.25 -1.10 6.43
N ARG A 221 8.45 -1.21 7.01
CA ARG A 221 9.59 -1.87 6.36
C ARG A 221 9.38 -3.35 6.16
N GLU A 222 8.88 -4.06 7.18
CA GLU A 222 8.57 -5.49 7.09
C GLU A 222 7.47 -5.77 6.06
N LYS A 223 6.42 -4.93 6.05
CA LYS A 223 5.32 -5.02 5.09
C LYS A 223 5.84 -4.87 3.66
N LEU A 224 6.63 -3.85 3.36
CA LEU A 224 7.20 -3.65 2.03
C LEU A 224 8.12 -4.80 1.61
N GLN A 225 9.01 -5.26 2.50
CA GLN A 225 9.89 -6.39 2.21
C GLN A 225 9.11 -7.66 1.90
N SER A 226 8.02 -7.94 2.63
CA SER A 226 7.13 -9.09 2.36
C SER A 226 6.50 -9.05 0.96
N MET A 227 6.40 -7.86 0.37
CA MET A 227 5.83 -7.61 -0.96
C MET A 227 6.90 -7.46 -2.05
N ASN A 228 8.19 -7.69 -1.74
CA ASN A 228 9.37 -7.47 -2.59
C ASN A 228 9.65 -6.00 -2.94
N TYR A 229 9.17 -5.07 -2.11
CA TYR A 229 9.52 -3.65 -2.17
C TYR A 229 10.59 -3.33 -1.12
N THR A 230 11.20 -2.16 -1.25
CA THR A 230 12.14 -1.59 -0.27
C THR A 230 11.78 -0.11 -0.07
N THR A 231 12.50 0.58 0.81
CA THR A 231 12.43 2.03 0.99
C THR A 231 13.77 2.67 0.67
N TRP A 232 13.79 3.95 0.32
CA TRP A 232 15.05 4.69 0.11
C TRP A 232 15.55 5.42 1.36
N PHE A 233 14.67 5.60 2.35
CA PHE A 233 15.01 6.01 3.72
C PHE A 233 14.22 5.16 4.73
N HIS A 234 14.52 5.29 6.01
CA HIS A 234 13.73 4.66 7.08
C HIS A 234 12.46 5.49 7.29
N PRO A 235 11.25 4.93 7.11
CA PRO A 235 10.00 5.68 7.31
C PRO A 235 9.96 6.34 8.68
N SER A 236 9.45 7.56 8.74
CA SER A 236 9.32 8.31 9.99
C SER A 236 7.86 8.40 10.37
N VAL A 237 7.50 7.93 11.57
CA VAL A 237 6.14 8.09 12.11
C VAL A 237 6.23 8.95 13.35
N THR A 238 5.50 10.05 13.36
CA THR A 238 5.52 10.99 14.49
C THR A 238 4.12 11.30 14.97
N VAL A 239 3.97 11.43 16.29
CA VAL A 239 2.80 12.14 16.83
C VAL A 239 3.13 13.62 16.69
N LEU A 240 2.34 14.35 15.89
CA LEU A 240 2.66 15.73 15.56
C LEU A 240 2.84 16.57 16.83
N PRO A 241 3.96 17.30 16.94
CA PRO A 241 4.17 18.19 18.07
C PRO A 241 3.26 19.41 17.95
N GLY A 242 3.16 20.18 19.03
CA GLY A 242 2.66 21.55 18.98
C GLY A 242 3.55 22.48 18.15
N PHE A 243 3.38 23.79 18.31
CA PHE A 243 4.11 24.83 17.56
C PHE A 243 5.62 24.56 17.38
N LEU A 244 6.09 24.59 16.13
CA LEU A 244 7.52 24.50 15.82
C LEU A 244 8.16 25.90 15.93
N GLY A 245 9.18 26.01 16.78
CA GLY A 245 9.98 27.23 16.87
C GLY A 245 10.72 27.54 15.56
N PRO A 246 11.18 28.79 15.36
CA PRO A 246 11.72 29.26 14.08
C PRO A 246 12.89 28.44 13.53
N ASN A 247 13.68 27.82 14.41
CA ASN A 247 14.86 27.01 14.05
C ASN A 247 14.60 25.49 14.03
N MET A 248 13.37 25.02 14.23
CA MET A 248 13.03 23.59 14.15
C MET A 248 12.46 23.26 12.75
N SER A 249 12.88 22.14 12.19
CA SER A 249 12.28 21.50 11.01
C SER A 249 11.65 20.16 11.42
N MET A 250 10.77 19.61 10.57
CA MET A 250 10.14 18.32 10.83
C MET A 250 11.18 17.20 11.03
N GLU A 251 12.28 17.25 10.27
CA GLU A 251 13.42 16.32 10.34
C GLU A 251 14.20 16.38 11.67
N ASN A 252 14.11 17.52 12.40
CA ASN A 252 14.84 17.76 13.65
C ASN A 252 13.98 17.55 14.89
N ILE A 253 12.71 17.14 14.73
CA ILE A 253 11.88 16.75 15.86
C ILE A 253 12.42 15.40 16.35
N PRO A 254 12.90 15.30 17.61
CA PRO A 254 13.22 14.00 18.17
C PRO A 254 11.97 13.12 18.02
N THR A 255 12.14 11.91 17.50
CA THR A 255 11.09 10.90 17.41
C THR A 255 11.21 9.95 18.61
N PRO A 256 11.00 10.41 19.87
CA PRO A 256 11.04 9.50 20.99
C PRO A 256 9.94 8.47 20.77
N GLU A 257 10.28 7.21 21.03
CA GLU A 257 9.34 6.11 21.11
C GLU A 257 8.15 6.55 21.96
N LYS A 258 7.00 6.75 21.31
CA LYS A 258 5.78 7.23 21.96
C LYS A 258 4.66 6.27 21.66
N ALA A 259 4.07 5.72 22.73
CA ALA A 259 2.84 4.95 22.63
C ALA A 259 1.75 5.84 22.03
N ILE A 260 1.15 5.37 20.93
CA ILE A 260 0.10 6.06 20.19
C ILE A 260 -1.17 6.07 21.04
N LYS A 261 -1.83 7.21 21.22
CA LYS A 261 -3.05 7.35 22.04
C LYS A 261 -4.24 7.81 21.23
N TYR A 262 -5.43 7.52 21.75
CA TYR A 262 -6.67 8.09 21.23
C TYR A 262 -6.62 9.62 21.23
N GLY A 263 -7.06 10.22 20.13
CA GLY A 263 -7.02 11.65 19.90
C GLY A 263 -5.68 12.16 19.36
N ASP A 264 -4.64 11.33 19.23
CA ASP A 264 -3.38 11.74 18.62
C ASP A 264 -3.55 12.02 17.12
N LEU A 265 -2.81 13.01 16.63
CA LEU A 265 -2.64 13.29 15.22
C LEU A 265 -1.25 12.77 14.83
N LEU A 266 -1.23 11.74 13.99
CA LEU A 266 -0.01 11.12 13.49
C LEU A 266 0.36 11.73 12.15
N HIS A 267 1.64 11.71 11.87
CA HIS A 267 2.26 12.01 10.60
C HIS A 267 3.13 10.81 10.21
N VAL A 268 3.13 10.46 8.93
CA VAL A 268 4.11 9.55 8.35
C VAL A 268 4.78 10.24 7.18
N ASP A 269 6.09 10.05 7.10
CA ASP A 269 6.91 10.31 5.93
C ASP A 269 7.41 8.97 5.37
N PHE A 270 7.07 8.68 4.11
CA PHE A 270 7.13 7.33 3.55
C PHE A 270 7.60 7.29 2.08
N GLY A 271 8.84 6.85 1.88
CA GLY A 271 9.42 6.67 0.55
C GLY A 271 9.62 5.22 0.13
N LEU A 272 8.74 4.69 -0.74
CA LEU A 272 8.83 3.36 -1.33
C LEU A 272 9.79 3.33 -2.54
N THR A 273 10.56 2.26 -2.67
CA THR A 273 11.49 1.98 -3.78
C THR A 273 11.18 0.66 -4.46
N ALA A 274 11.02 0.68 -5.79
CA ALA A 274 10.94 -0.51 -6.63
C ALA A 274 11.22 -0.17 -8.10
N LEU A 275 11.69 -1.16 -8.89
CA LEU A 275 11.99 -0.99 -10.32
C LEU A 275 12.97 0.15 -10.64
N GLY A 276 13.80 0.58 -9.67
CA GLY A 276 14.70 1.73 -9.83
C GLY A 276 13.98 3.09 -9.78
N LEU A 277 12.78 3.11 -9.22
CA LEU A 277 11.97 4.29 -8.93
C LEU A 277 11.82 4.45 -7.43
N ASN A 278 11.74 5.70 -6.99
CA ASN A 278 11.45 6.10 -5.63
C ASN A 278 10.22 7.01 -5.63
N THR A 279 9.34 6.78 -4.69
CA THR A 279 8.20 7.64 -4.36
C THR A 279 8.51 8.39 -3.07
N ASP A 280 7.81 9.49 -2.83
CA ASP A 280 7.85 10.23 -1.58
C ASP A 280 6.48 10.79 -1.24
N THR A 281 6.01 10.55 -0.02
CA THR A 281 4.68 10.98 0.39
C THR A 281 4.58 11.10 1.91
N GLN A 282 3.94 12.19 2.32
CA GLN A 282 3.67 12.50 3.71
C GLN A 282 2.18 12.60 3.93
N HIS A 283 1.69 11.79 4.86
CA HIS A 283 0.28 11.66 5.17
C HIS A 283 0.01 11.91 6.65
N LEU A 284 -1.21 12.37 6.95
CA LEU A 284 -1.68 12.58 8.31
C LEU A 284 -2.74 11.55 8.68
N ALA A 285 -2.69 11.06 9.91
CA ALA A 285 -3.71 10.17 10.48
C ALA A 285 -4.24 10.70 11.81
N TYR A 286 -5.50 10.42 12.11
CA TYR A 286 -6.10 10.71 13.40
C TYR A 286 -6.57 9.44 14.08
N VAL A 287 -6.21 9.29 15.35
CA VAL A 287 -6.58 8.12 16.16
C VAL A 287 -7.94 8.38 16.80
N LEU A 288 -8.99 7.79 16.25
CA LEU A 288 -10.36 7.96 16.74
C LEU A 288 -10.56 7.31 18.11
N PRO A 289 -11.09 8.06 19.10
CA PRO A 289 -11.55 7.47 20.36
C PRO A 289 -12.67 6.44 20.16
N PRO A 290 -12.80 5.45 21.06
CA PRO A 290 -13.88 4.46 20.98
C PRO A 290 -15.26 5.12 20.96
N GLY A 291 -16.11 4.70 20.01
CA GLY A 291 -17.47 5.23 19.83
C GLY A 291 -17.57 6.52 19.02
N HIS A 292 -16.43 7.13 18.63
CA HIS A 292 -16.41 8.28 17.72
C HIS A 292 -16.40 7.83 16.25
N THR A 293 -16.89 8.68 15.37
CA THR A 293 -16.94 8.50 13.91
C THR A 293 -16.15 9.59 13.20
N LYS A 294 -16.02 9.51 11.87
CA LYS A 294 -15.38 10.57 11.04
C LYS A 294 -15.95 11.97 11.30
N LYS A 295 -17.22 12.06 11.72
CA LYS A 295 -17.88 13.34 12.00
C LYS A 295 -17.42 13.99 13.30
N ASP A 296 -16.81 13.20 14.18
CA ASP A 296 -16.35 13.61 15.50
C ASP A 296 -14.87 14.02 15.49
N ILE A 297 -14.24 14.07 14.31
CA ILE A 297 -12.90 14.61 14.11
C ILE A 297 -12.98 16.14 14.30
N PRO A 298 -12.10 16.76 15.11
CA PRO A 298 -12.09 18.21 15.31
C PRO A 298 -12.02 18.98 13.98
N ALA A 299 -12.85 20.00 13.83
CA ALA A 299 -12.97 20.79 12.61
C ALA A 299 -11.70 21.59 12.33
N GLY A 300 -10.99 22.07 13.37
CA GLY A 300 -9.70 22.75 13.23
C GLY A 300 -8.62 21.85 12.60
N LEU A 301 -8.63 20.54 12.87
CA LEU A 301 -7.69 19.61 12.22
C LEU A 301 -7.98 19.45 10.73
N LEU A 302 -9.27 19.36 10.36
CA LEU A 302 -9.69 19.29 8.97
C LEU A 302 -9.38 20.60 8.22
N ALA A 303 -9.55 21.75 8.87
CA ALA A 303 -9.22 23.05 8.30
C ALA A 303 -7.70 23.20 8.05
N GLY A 304 -6.85 22.73 8.96
CA GLY A 304 -5.40 22.70 8.78
C GLY A 304 -4.98 21.86 7.58
N LEU A 305 -5.52 20.64 7.47
CA LEU A 305 -5.31 19.77 6.32
C LEU A 305 -5.79 20.39 4.99
N GLN A 306 -6.94 21.07 5.00
CA GLN A 306 -7.45 21.77 3.81
C GLN A 306 -6.53 22.91 3.37
N LYS A 307 -5.96 23.66 4.32
CA LYS A 307 -4.96 24.70 4.00
C LYS A 307 -3.68 24.11 3.42
N GLY A 308 -3.20 22.99 3.95
CA GLY A 308 -2.05 22.29 3.37
C GLY A 308 -2.32 21.83 1.93
N ASN A 309 -3.47 21.20 1.68
CA ASN A 309 -3.90 20.82 0.33
C ASN A 309 -4.02 22.04 -0.61
N ARG A 310 -4.47 23.19 -0.09
CA ARG A 310 -4.54 24.44 -0.86
C ARG A 310 -3.14 24.95 -1.22
N LEU A 311 -2.18 24.89 -0.30
CA LEU A 311 -0.81 25.28 -0.58
C LEU A 311 -0.16 24.35 -1.64
N GLN A 312 -0.46 23.04 -1.62
CA GLN A 312 -0.01 22.14 -2.68
C GLN A 312 -0.58 22.54 -4.05
N ASP A 313 -1.87 22.93 -4.11
CA ASP A 313 -2.48 23.44 -5.34
C ASP A 313 -1.81 24.74 -5.83
N ILE A 314 -1.45 25.65 -4.91
CA ILE A 314 -0.74 26.90 -5.23
C ILE A 314 0.62 26.58 -5.86
N VAL A 315 1.44 25.77 -5.19
CA VAL A 315 2.78 25.41 -5.70
C VAL A 315 2.67 24.75 -7.07
N LYS A 316 1.76 23.77 -7.21
CA LYS A 316 1.53 23.08 -8.50
C LYS A 316 1.15 24.05 -9.62
N SER A 317 0.32 25.08 -9.34
CA SER A 317 -0.11 26.06 -10.34
C SER A 317 1.00 27.01 -10.82
N HIS A 318 2.03 27.20 -10.00
CA HIS A 318 3.21 28.01 -10.34
C HIS A 318 4.35 27.19 -10.93
N LEU A 319 4.35 25.87 -10.75
CA LEU A 319 5.32 24.95 -11.32
C LEU A 319 5.19 24.97 -12.86
N LYS A 320 6.08 25.69 -13.55
CA LYS A 320 6.03 25.85 -15.01
C LYS A 320 7.39 25.60 -15.63
N PRO A 321 7.50 24.77 -16.68
CA PRO A 321 8.76 24.58 -17.38
C PRO A 321 9.38 25.89 -17.85
N GLY A 322 10.70 26.00 -17.70
CA GLY A 322 11.49 27.18 -18.05
C GLY A 322 11.64 28.23 -16.95
N LEU A 323 10.78 28.24 -15.92
CA LEU A 323 11.03 29.04 -14.70
C LEU A 323 12.11 28.37 -13.83
N THR A 324 12.80 29.15 -13.00
CA THR A 324 13.70 28.58 -11.99
C THR A 324 12.94 28.12 -10.74
N GLY A 325 13.52 27.20 -9.97
CA GLY A 325 12.95 26.79 -8.68
C GLY A 325 12.73 27.97 -7.73
N ASN A 326 13.65 28.95 -7.72
CA ASN A 326 13.58 30.18 -6.92
C ASN A 326 12.43 31.10 -7.39
N GLU A 327 12.18 31.21 -8.70
CA GLU A 327 11.04 31.95 -9.22
C GLU A 327 9.71 31.30 -8.83
N VAL A 328 9.60 29.98 -8.91
CA VAL A 328 8.40 29.23 -8.47
C VAL A 328 8.19 29.40 -6.97
N LEU A 329 9.25 29.32 -6.15
CA LEU A 329 9.19 29.54 -4.71
C LEU A 329 8.66 30.94 -4.38
N ALA A 330 9.25 31.97 -4.98
CA ALA A 330 8.87 33.36 -4.73
C ALA A 330 7.40 33.64 -5.12
N GLN A 331 6.95 33.12 -6.26
CA GLN A 331 5.56 33.26 -6.70
C GLN A 331 4.59 32.51 -5.77
N SER A 332 4.92 31.27 -5.40
CA SER A 332 4.09 30.44 -4.53
C SER A 332 3.97 31.03 -3.12
N ARG A 333 5.07 31.53 -2.54
CA ARG A 333 5.07 32.21 -1.24
C ARG A 333 4.25 33.49 -1.27
N LYS A 334 4.31 34.26 -2.36
CA LYS A 334 3.47 35.46 -2.52
C LYS A 334 1.98 35.09 -2.50
N ALA A 335 1.56 34.11 -3.29
CA ALA A 335 0.17 33.64 -3.31
C ALA A 335 -0.27 33.05 -1.96
N MET A 336 0.61 32.29 -1.30
CA MET A 336 0.41 31.74 0.04
C MET A 336 0.10 32.84 1.07
N HIS A 337 0.91 33.91 1.10
CA HIS A 337 0.69 35.05 2.01
C HIS A 337 -0.57 35.86 1.65
N GLU A 338 -0.89 36.03 0.36
CA GLU A 338 -2.13 36.68 -0.07
C GLU A 338 -3.39 35.92 0.37
N GLU A 339 -3.31 34.59 0.46
CA GLU A 339 -4.39 33.73 0.99
C GLU A 339 -4.35 33.56 2.52
N GLY A 340 -3.41 34.21 3.23
CA GLY A 340 -3.28 34.13 4.69
C GLY A 340 -2.88 32.75 5.20
N ILE A 341 -2.12 32.00 4.40
CA ILE A 341 -1.55 30.70 4.77
C ILE A 341 -0.14 30.96 5.32
N GLU A 342 0.15 30.44 6.51
CA GLU A 342 1.48 30.45 7.09
C GLU A 342 2.08 29.04 6.99
N GLY A 343 3.34 28.94 6.57
CA GLY A 343 3.96 27.65 6.29
C GLY A 343 5.31 27.76 5.60
N ARG A 344 5.86 26.62 5.21
CA ARG A 344 7.12 26.52 4.44
C ARG A 344 6.97 25.54 3.30
N ILE A 345 7.66 25.85 2.20
CA ILE A 345 7.66 25.05 0.97
C ILE A 345 9.05 24.42 0.83
N TYR A 346 9.10 23.11 0.64
CA TYR A 346 10.32 22.39 0.30
C TYR A 346 9.94 21.33 -0.73
N CYS A 347 10.14 21.60 -2.00
CA CYS A 347 9.75 20.66 -3.05
C CYS A 347 10.97 20.30 -3.88
N HIS A 348 11.12 19.03 -4.26
CA HIS A 348 12.28 18.54 -4.99
C HIS A 348 11.90 17.60 -6.14
N PRO A 349 12.80 17.42 -7.13
CA PRO A 349 12.63 16.42 -8.16
C PRO A 349 12.66 15.01 -7.56
N ILE A 350 11.94 14.09 -8.18
CA ILE A 350 11.91 12.68 -7.76
C ILE A 350 11.95 11.71 -8.95
N GLY A 351 12.32 10.46 -8.70
CA GLY A 351 12.29 9.38 -9.67
C GLY A 351 13.38 8.35 -9.41
N ASP A 352 14.53 8.49 -10.06
CA ASP A 352 15.67 7.57 -9.90
C ASP A 352 16.28 7.62 -8.49
N TRP A 353 16.16 8.77 -7.81
CA TRP A 353 16.49 9.01 -6.41
C TRP A 353 15.29 9.69 -5.71
N GLY A 354 15.23 9.63 -4.37
CA GLY A 354 14.26 10.42 -3.58
C GLY A 354 14.42 11.91 -3.84
N HIS A 355 15.62 12.44 -3.57
CA HIS A 355 16.06 13.76 -4.06
C HIS A 355 16.77 13.61 -5.41
N SER A 356 16.02 13.62 -6.51
CA SER A 356 16.54 13.43 -7.87
C SER A 356 17.12 14.72 -8.49
N ALA A 357 17.68 14.62 -9.68
CA ALA A 357 18.27 15.76 -10.38
C ALA A 357 17.20 16.72 -10.90
N GLY A 358 17.42 18.02 -10.70
CA GLY A 358 16.55 19.10 -11.20
C GLY A 358 16.56 20.29 -10.25
N ALA A 359 15.68 21.26 -10.51
CA ALA A 359 15.54 22.42 -9.65
C ALA A 359 14.95 22.05 -8.30
N VAL A 360 15.37 22.74 -7.24
CA VAL A 360 14.77 22.62 -5.90
C VAL A 360 13.96 23.88 -5.60
N ILE A 361 12.79 23.73 -4.97
CA ILE A 361 11.87 24.84 -4.66
C ILE A 361 11.81 24.98 -3.14
N GLY A 362 12.64 25.88 -2.62
CA GLY A 362 12.77 26.14 -1.19
C GLY A 362 13.42 24.97 -0.43
N MET A 363 13.77 25.23 0.83
CA MET A 363 14.08 24.22 1.84
C MET A 363 13.52 24.70 3.17
N THR A 364 13.32 23.81 4.14
CA THR A 364 12.76 24.18 5.45
C THR A 364 13.46 25.37 6.13
N ASN A 365 14.76 25.56 5.87
CA ASN A 365 15.58 26.69 6.33
C ASN A 365 15.86 27.77 5.26
N LEU A 366 15.64 27.50 3.98
CA LEU A 366 15.92 28.43 2.87
C LEU A 366 14.63 28.77 2.12
N GLN A 367 13.94 29.78 2.63
CA GLN A 367 12.66 30.23 2.08
C GLN A 367 12.75 31.48 1.19
N ASP A 368 13.90 32.16 1.18
CA ASP A 368 14.18 33.31 0.29
C ASP A 368 14.83 32.88 -1.03
N GLY A 369 15.24 31.62 -1.13
CA GLY A 369 15.88 31.02 -2.31
C GLY A 369 16.91 29.97 -1.92
N VAL A 370 17.09 28.98 -2.80
CA VAL A 370 18.09 27.93 -2.69
C VAL A 370 19.21 28.25 -3.69
N PRO A 371 20.43 28.56 -3.23
CA PRO A 371 21.55 28.85 -4.13
C PRO A 371 21.83 27.67 -5.05
N VAL A 372 22.11 27.95 -6.33
CA VAL A 372 22.48 26.97 -7.37
C VAL A 372 21.36 26.02 -7.75
N LEU A 373 20.91 25.17 -6.82
CA LEU A 373 19.87 24.17 -7.08
C LEU A 373 18.51 24.83 -7.36
N GLY A 374 18.20 25.95 -6.71
CA GLY A 374 16.99 26.72 -7.00
C GLY A 374 17.08 27.55 -8.27
N ASP A 375 18.29 27.77 -8.81
CA ASP A 375 18.49 28.54 -10.05
C ASP A 375 18.39 27.65 -11.30
N LEU A 376 18.35 26.33 -11.13
CA LEU A 376 18.09 25.40 -12.22
C LEU A 376 16.67 25.61 -12.77
N PRO A 377 16.48 25.46 -14.09
CA PRO A 377 15.16 25.55 -14.70
C PRO A 377 14.33 24.30 -14.38
N ILE A 378 13.04 24.49 -14.19
CA ILE A 378 12.04 23.42 -14.21
C ILE A 378 12.00 22.83 -15.63
N LEU A 379 12.15 21.52 -15.72
CA LEU A 379 12.21 20.80 -16.98
C LEU A 379 10.87 20.17 -17.31
N GLU A 380 10.62 19.97 -18.61
CA GLU A 380 9.53 19.10 -19.05
C GLU A 380 9.87 17.63 -18.74
N ASN A 381 8.85 16.78 -18.61
CA ASN A 381 8.99 15.32 -18.46
C ASN A 381 9.72 14.85 -17.20
N MET A 382 9.68 15.62 -16.13
CA MET A 382 10.19 15.19 -14.83
C MET A 382 9.04 14.87 -13.86
N TYR A 383 9.36 14.18 -12.78
CA TYR A 383 8.48 14.02 -11.62
C TYR A 383 8.98 14.91 -10.50
N TYR A 384 8.06 15.34 -9.66
CA TYR A 384 8.32 16.32 -8.63
C TYR A 384 7.54 15.95 -7.37
N SER A 385 8.19 15.95 -6.22
CA SER A 385 7.51 15.85 -4.94
C SER A 385 7.14 17.25 -4.43
N ILE A 386 5.86 17.49 -4.20
CA ILE A 386 5.37 18.75 -3.61
C ILE A 386 5.24 18.57 -2.10
N GLU A 387 6.36 18.75 -1.41
CA GLU A 387 6.46 18.74 0.04
C GLU A 387 6.33 20.16 0.65
N LEU A 388 5.58 20.26 1.74
CA LEU A 388 5.34 21.50 2.46
C LEU A 388 4.77 21.22 3.84
N PHE A 389 4.73 22.26 4.67
CA PHE A 389 3.87 22.25 5.85
C PHE A 389 3.17 23.58 6.05
N VAL A 390 2.00 23.51 6.68
CA VAL A 390 1.21 24.68 7.09
C VAL A 390 1.09 24.73 8.59
N GLU A 391 1.16 25.93 9.15
CA GLU A 391 0.86 26.21 10.55
C GLU A 391 -0.60 26.68 10.68
N HIS A 392 -1.37 26.01 11.55
CA HIS A 392 -2.75 26.37 11.79
C HIS A 392 -3.13 26.26 13.26
N PHE A 393 -3.74 27.33 13.79
CA PHE A 393 -4.32 27.35 15.12
C PHE A 393 -5.58 26.48 15.17
N VAL A 394 -5.57 25.47 16.04
CA VAL A 394 -6.66 24.51 16.23
C VAL A 394 -7.37 24.89 17.53
N GLU A 395 -8.54 25.52 17.40
CA GLU A 395 -9.32 26.03 18.53
C GLU A 395 -9.65 24.94 19.55
N GLU A 396 -9.98 23.73 19.09
CA GLU A 396 -10.36 22.60 19.95
C GLU A 396 -9.21 22.10 20.83
N ARG A 397 -7.96 22.40 20.46
CA ARG A 397 -6.76 22.08 21.23
C ARG A 397 -6.10 23.30 21.88
N ASN A 398 -6.57 24.50 21.53
CA ASN A 398 -6.00 25.78 21.96
C ASN A 398 -4.47 25.86 21.71
N GLU A 399 -4.03 25.34 20.56
CA GLU A 399 -2.62 25.32 20.16
C GLU A 399 -2.48 25.47 18.64
N THR A 400 -1.33 25.96 18.18
CA THR A 400 -0.96 25.94 16.76
C THR A 400 -0.29 24.62 16.43
N LEU A 401 -0.85 23.89 15.47
CA LEU A 401 -0.30 22.64 14.97
C LEU A 401 0.31 22.84 13.59
N VAL A 402 1.24 21.95 13.25
CA VAL A 402 1.88 21.88 11.94
C VAL A 402 1.26 20.73 11.15
N PHE A 403 0.95 20.98 9.88
CA PHE A 403 0.33 20.04 8.95
C PHE A 403 1.30 19.79 7.78
N PRO A 404 2.30 18.89 7.96
CA PRO A 404 3.16 18.44 6.86
C PRO A 404 2.36 17.58 5.87
N LEU A 405 2.59 17.80 4.58
CA LEU A 405 1.97 17.08 3.48
C LEU A 405 2.94 17.01 2.30
N GLU A 406 2.93 15.87 1.63
CA GLU A 406 3.78 15.64 0.48
C GLU A 406 3.11 14.70 -0.52
N GLU A 407 3.10 15.11 -1.79
CA GLU A 407 2.54 14.33 -2.89
C GLU A 407 3.36 14.49 -4.17
N ASP A 408 3.60 13.35 -4.83
CA ASP A 408 4.27 13.29 -6.12
C ASP A 408 3.35 13.71 -7.28
N VAL A 409 3.87 14.61 -8.11
CA VAL A 409 3.26 15.08 -9.36
C VAL A 409 4.15 14.76 -10.56
N TYR A 410 3.56 14.68 -11.74
CA TYR A 410 4.26 14.49 -13.00
C TYR A 410 3.84 15.52 -14.04
N TRP A 411 4.77 15.86 -14.93
CA TRP A 411 4.45 16.64 -16.12
C TRP A 411 3.76 15.77 -17.16
N ASP A 412 2.50 16.07 -17.47
CA ASP A 412 1.76 15.38 -18.53
C ASP A 412 2.04 16.07 -19.88
N LEU A 413 2.60 15.29 -20.81
CA LEU A 413 2.93 15.74 -22.16
C LEU A 413 1.71 16.06 -23.03
N GLU A 414 0.56 15.45 -22.75
CA GLU A 414 -0.66 15.65 -23.53
C GLU A 414 -1.37 16.92 -23.11
N THR A 415 -1.55 17.12 -21.80
CA THR A 415 -2.22 18.31 -21.25
C THR A 415 -1.29 19.51 -21.14
N LYS A 416 0.04 19.28 -21.13
CA LYS A 416 1.08 20.28 -20.82
C LYS A 416 0.85 20.97 -19.49
N ASP A 417 0.47 20.17 -18.49
CA ASP A 417 0.25 20.62 -17.13
C ASP A 417 0.76 19.57 -16.13
N TRP A 418 0.89 19.98 -14.87
CA TRP A 418 1.28 19.10 -13.78
C TRP A 418 0.07 18.38 -13.20
N GLU A 419 0.12 17.06 -13.25
CA GLU A 419 -0.92 16.17 -12.75
C GLU A 419 -0.44 15.41 -11.54
N ARG A 420 -1.37 15.11 -10.62
CA ARG A 420 -1.08 14.24 -9.48
C ARG A 420 -1.03 12.79 -9.97
N LEU A 421 -0.12 11.99 -9.41
CA LEU A 421 -0.06 10.55 -9.73
C LEU A 421 -1.26 9.79 -9.17
N VAL A 422 -1.81 10.28 -8.06
CA VAL A 422 -3.05 9.79 -7.46
C VAL A 422 -4.08 10.92 -7.49
N ALA A 423 -5.27 10.66 -8.05
CA ALA A 423 -6.30 11.69 -8.24
C ALA A 423 -6.87 12.24 -6.92
N SER A 424 -6.68 11.52 -5.81
CA SER A 424 -7.18 11.90 -4.50
C SER A 424 -6.30 12.97 -3.87
N ARG A 425 -6.94 13.94 -3.19
CA ARG A 425 -6.25 14.84 -2.25
C ARG A 425 -5.88 14.08 -0.99
N VAL A 426 -4.82 14.52 -0.30
CA VAL A 426 -4.45 13.96 1.00
C VAL A 426 -5.62 14.14 1.95
N TYR A 427 -6.09 13.03 2.50
CA TYR A 427 -7.13 13.00 3.51
C TYR A 427 -6.54 12.52 4.84
N LEU A 428 -7.27 12.81 5.92
CA LEU A 428 -6.91 12.31 7.23
C LEU A 428 -7.21 10.81 7.30
N HIS A 429 -6.16 10.00 7.40
CA HIS A 429 -6.27 8.58 7.69
C HIS A 429 -6.91 8.39 9.05
N ILE A 430 -7.66 7.30 9.24
CA ILE A 430 -8.41 7.08 10.46
C ILE A 430 -7.98 5.76 11.07
N ALA A 431 -7.19 5.86 12.15
CA ALA A 431 -6.92 4.74 13.03
C ALA A 431 -8.11 4.61 13.99
N GLY A 432 -8.85 3.49 13.95
CA GLY A 432 -10.05 3.31 14.79
C GLY A 432 -11.37 3.08 14.04
N GLN A 433 -11.37 3.03 12.70
CA GLN A 433 -12.55 2.67 11.91
C GLN A 433 -12.21 1.60 10.87
N ASP A 434 -12.06 0.36 11.32
CA ASP A 434 -12.30 -0.79 10.44
C ASP A 434 -13.32 -1.79 11.02
N GLU A 435 -13.77 -1.62 12.26
CA GLU A 435 -14.58 -2.62 12.96
C GLU A 435 -16.06 -2.79 12.55
N VAL A 436 -16.62 -2.05 11.58
CA VAL A 436 -18.07 -2.26 11.25
C VAL A 436 -18.35 -2.65 9.79
N LEU A 437 -17.38 -2.51 8.88
CA LEU A 437 -17.59 -2.89 7.46
C LEU A 437 -16.49 -3.76 6.84
N LYS A 438 -15.50 -4.25 7.61
CA LYS A 438 -14.55 -5.29 7.17
C LYS A 438 -14.99 -6.72 7.48
N CYS A 439 -16.26 -6.94 7.79
CA CYS A 439 -16.85 -8.25 7.51
C CYS A 439 -16.87 -8.44 5.99
N MET A 440 -16.43 -9.60 5.51
CA MET A 440 -16.52 -10.09 4.12
C MET A 440 -15.39 -9.66 3.18
N ARG A 441 -14.16 -10.17 3.38
CA ARG A 441 -13.19 -10.35 2.26
C ARG A 441 -12.02 -11.32 2.55
N SER A 442 -12.18 -12.26 3.47
CA SER A 442 -11.17 -13.26 3.81
C SER A 442 -11.84 -14.58 4.18
N ALA A 443 -11.21 -15.70 3.81
CA ALA A 443 -11.57 -17.05 4.27
C ALA A 443 -10.61 -17.57 5.36
N SER A 444 -9.69 -16.72 5.84
CA SER A 444 -8.76 -17.05 6.93
C SER A 444 -9.52 -17.39 8.22
N GLY A 445 -9.10 -18.43 8.94
CA GLY A 445 -9.72 -18.82 10.21
C GLY A 445 -11.06 -19.55 10.09
N ILE A 446 -11.60 -19.80 8.89
CA ILE A 446 -12.83 -20.61 8.68
C ILE A 446 -12.48 -21.96 8.03
N SER A 447 -12.89 -23.06 8.66
CA SER A 447 -12.67 -24.42 8.19
C SER A 447 -13.58 -24.73 7.00
N PHE A 448 -12.95 -24.96 5.85
CA PHE A 448 -13.63 -25.43 4.65
C PHE A 448 -14.34 -26.75 4.89
N LYS A 449 -13.70 -27.68 5.62
CA LYS A 449 -14.28 -28.99 5.92
C LYS A 449 -15.57 -28.88 6.72
N SER A 450 -15.62 -28.02 7.74
CA SER A 450 -16.86 -27.77 8.47
C SER A 450 -17.95 -27.17 7.58
N GLN A 451 -17.63 -26.19 6.74
CA GLN A 451 -18.60 -25.60 5.81
C GLN A 451 -19.14 -26.64 4.80
N PHE A 452 -18.30 -27.54 4.33
CA PHE A 452 -18.71 -28.63 3.43
C PHE A 452 -19.62 -29.66 4.13
N LEU A 453 -19.32 -30.00 5.40
CA LEU A 453 -20.18 -30.87 6.19
C LEU A 453 -21.56 -30.25 6.42
N TYR A 454 -21.65 -28.95 6.72
CA TYR A 454 -22.93 -28.24 6.84
C TYR A 454 -23.72 -28.23 5.53
N LEU A 455 -23.07 -28.09 4.36
CA LEU A 455 -23.76 -28.24 3.08
C LEU A 455 -24.35 -29.64 2.91
N THR A 456 -23.58 -30.66 3.25
CA THR A 456 -24.00 -32.07 3.19
C THR A 456 -25.21 -32.32 4.09
N VAL A 457 -25.21 -31.74 5.30
CA VAL A 457 -26.36 -31.77 6.22
C VAL A 457 -27.60 -31.16 5.56
N TYR A 458 -27.53 -29.95 5.02
CA TYR A 458 -28.71 -29.29 4.46
C TYR A 458 -29.26 -30.00 3.22
N VAL A 459 -28.38 -30.50 2.35
CA VAL A 459 -28.78 -31.25 1.14
C VAL A 459 -29.47 -32.57 1.51
N THR A 460 -28.96 -33.29 2.51
CA THR A 460 -29.54 -34.58 2.93
C THR A 460 -30.79 -34.41 3.80
N ARG A 461 -30.90 -33.30 4.55
CA ARG A 461 -32.04 -33.01 5.43
C ARG A 461 -33.28 -32.55 4.69
N TYR A 462 -33.11 -31.75 3.64
CA TYR A 462 -34.21 -31.05 2.95
C TYR A 462 -34.60 -31.71 1.62
N LEU A 463 -34.40 -33.03 1.51
CA LEU A 463 -34.82 -33.81 0.33
C LEU A 463 -36.32 -33.73 0.07
N ASP A 464 -37.12 -33.42 1.10
CA ASP A 464 -38.57 -33.24 0.99
C ASP A 464 -38.97 -32.05 0.10
N LEU A 465 -38.05 -31.14 -0.24
CA LEU A 465 -38.26 -30.08 -1.23
C LEU A 465 -38.68 -30.60 -2.61
N PHE A 466 -38.31 -31.82 -2.97
CA PHE A 466 -38.63 -32.40 -4.28
C PHE A 466 -40.08 -32.93 -4.38
N TRP A 467 -40.77 -33.13 -3.25
CA TRP A 467 -42.07 -33.83 -3.20
C TRP A 467 -43.10 -33.16 -2.28
N THR A 468 -42.72 -32.12 -1.54
CA THR A 468 -43.63 -31.31 -0.71
C THR A 468 -44.12 -30.11 -1.50
N ASP A 469 -45.44 -29.86 -1.47
CA ASP A 469 -46.05 -28.68 -2.10
C ASP A 469 -45.49 -27.37 -1.49
N PRO A 470 -44.79 -26.54 -2.27
CA PRO A 470 -44.17 -25.29 -1.80
C PRO A 470 -45.15 -24.32 -1.14
N THR A 471 -46.43 -24.39 -1.51
CA THR A 471 -47.46 -23.43 -1.10
C THR A 471 -48.05 -23.70 0.29
N LYS A 472 -47.84 -24.89 0.86
CA LYS A 472 -48.34 -25.27 2.19
C LYS A 472 -47.64 -24.56 3.34
N SER A 473 -46.39 -24.17 3.16
CA SER A 473 -45.64 -23.33 4.09
C SER A 473 -44.53 -22.59 3.34
N LEU A 474 -44.90 -21.45 2.74
CA LEU A 474 -43.97 -20.61 1.98
C LEU A 474 -42.73 -20.22 2.79
N TRP A 475 -42.91 -19.97 4.09
CA TRP A 475 -41.81 -19.71 5.02
C TRP A 475 -40.80 -20.87 5.07
N ASN A 476 -41.26 -22.10 5.35
CA ASN A 476 -40.37 -23.25 5.48
C ASN A 476 -39.61 -23.54 4.18
N THR A 477 -40.30 -23.51 3.05
CA THR A 477 -39.69 -23.72 1.73
C THR A 477 -38.62 -22.67 1.42
N THR A 478 -38.90 -21.40 1.73
CA THR A 478 -37.97 -20.29 1.50
C THR A 478 -36.70 -20.46 2.35
N PHE A 479 -36.83 -20.81 3.63
CA PHE A 479 -35.68 -20.99 4.53
C PHE A 479 -34.77 -22.14 4.08
N LYS A 480 -35.34 -23.26 3.65
CA LYS A 480 -34.54 -24.40 3.15
C LYS A 480 -33.71 -24.02 1.93
N ILE A 481 -34.29 -23.28 0.98
CA ILE A 481 -33.58 -22.79 -0.21
C ILE A 481 -32.48 -21.80 0.19
N ILE A 482 -32.77 -20.88 1.11
CA ILE A 482 -31.77 -19.93 1.62
C ILE A 482 -30.62 -20.66 2.30
N PHE A 483 -30.88 -21.66 3.15
CA PHE A 483 -29.81 -22.39 3.84
C PHE A 483 -28.90 -23.15 2.88
N ILE A 484 -29.47 -23.85 1.88
CA ILE A 484 -28.66 -24.55 0.87
C ILE A 484 -27.90 -23.55 -0.01
N GLY A 485 -28.57 -22.50 -0.47
CA GLY A 485 -28.00 -21.48 -1.35
C GLY A 485 -26.88 -20.68 -0.67
N ALA A 486 -27.10 -20.22 0.56
CA ALA A 486 -26.11 -19.49 1.34
C ALA A 486 -24.89 -20.38 1.64
N GLN A 487 -25.10 -21.63 2.05
CA GLN A 487 -24.01 -22.55 2.33
C GLN A 487 -23.19 -22.91 1.08
N GLY A 488 -23.86 -23.14 -0.06
CA GLY A 488 -23.21 -23.37 -1.34
C GLY A 488 -22.44 -22.14 -1.84
N TYR A 489 -23.01 -20.95 -1.65
CA TYR A 489 -22.35 -19.69 -2.00
C TYR A 489 -21.11 -19.43 -1.14
N THR A 490 -21.15 -19.72 0.16
CA THR A 490 -19.97 -19.64 1.04
C THR A 490 -18.84 -20.54 0.53
N ILE A 491 -19.13 -21.79 0.15
CA ILE A 491 -18.14 -22.71 -0.41
C ILE A 491 -17.61 -22.20 -1.76
N TYR A 492 -18.47 -21.65 -2.62
CA TYR A 492 -18.06 -21.03 -3.89
C TYR A 492 -17.07 -19.88 -3.67
N LEU A 493 -17.35 -19.00 -2.71
CA LEU A 493 -16.49 -17.87 -2.35
C LEU A 493 -15.12 -18.35 -1.82
N MET A 494 -15.09 -19.38 -0.98
CA MET A 494 -13.85 -19.95 -0.44
C MET A 494 -12.95 -20.56 -1.53
N LEU A 495 -13.55 -21.15 -2.58
CA LEU A 495 -12.79 -21.82 -3.64
C LEU A 495 -12.34 -20.90 -4.78
N ASN A 496 -12.97 -19.74 -4.95
CA ASN A 496 -12.68 -18.80 -6.04
C ASN A 496 -12.12 -17.49 -5.51
N ASP A 497 -12.98 -16.60 -5.01
CA ASP A 497 -12.64 -15.22 -4.67
C ASP A 497 -11.68 -15.12 -3.47
N TYR A 498 -11.76 -16.07 -2.53
CA TYR A 498 -10.95 -16.10 -1.31
C TYR A 498 -9.92 -17.23 -1.27
N LYS A 499 -9.67 -17.91 -2.40
CA LYS A 499 -8.67 -18.97 -2.52
C LYS A 499 -7.28 -18.56 -2.01
N PRO A 500 -6.76 -17.33 -2.25
CA PRO A 500 -5.44 -16.93 -1.73
C PRO A 500 -5.37 -16.84 -0.20
N THR A 501 -6.51 -16.68 0.48
CA THR A 501 -6.60 -16.56 1.94
C THR A 501 -6.96 -17.88 2.64
N HIS A 502 -7.24 -18.93 1.87
CA HIS A 502 -7.54 -20.26 2.39
C HIS A 502 -6.27 -21.12 2.35
N ASP A 503 -5.73 -21.49 3.51
CA ASP A 503 -4.59 -22.41 3.63
C ASP A 503 -5.08 -23.84 3.94
N PRO A 504 -5.02 -24.77 2.97
CA PRO A 504 -5.46 -26.15 3.18
C PRO A 504 -4.64 -26.91 4.25
N ASN A 505 -3.43 -26.43 4.58
CA ASN A 505 -2.57 -27.09 5.57
C ASN A 505 -3.04 -26.87 7.02
N GLN A 506 -3.95 -25.91 7.24
CA GLN A 506 -4.52 -25.64 8.56
C GLN A 506 -5.72 -26.55 8.86
N ASP A 507 -6.45 -26.99 7.85
CA ASP A 507 -7.66 -27.81 7.98
C ASP A 507 -7.35 -29.33 7.85
N THR A 508 -6.57 -29.88 8.78
CA THR A 508 -6.07 -31.27 8.68
C THR A 508 -7.02 -32.33 9.27
N PHE A 509 -8.22 -31.96 9.73
CA PHE A 509 -9.13 -32.89 10.41
C PHE A 509 -9.64 -33.98 9.46
N LYS A 510 -9.69 -35.24 9.92
CA LYS A 510 -10.17 -36.39 9.14
C LYS A 510 -11.69 -36.52 9.25
N VAL A 511 -12.41 -35.90 8.31
CA VAL A 511 -13.88 -35.85 8.30
C VAL A 511 -14.55 -37.18 7.98
N GLU A 512 -13.82 -38.13 7.41
CA GLU A 512 -14.31 -39.45 7.04
C GLU A 512 -14.86 -40.21 8.27
N TYR A 513 -14.26 -40.02 9.44
CA TYR A 513 -14.75 -40.62 10.68
C TYR A 513 -16.08 -40.03 11.13
N LEU A 514 -16.31 -38.73 10.93
CA LEU A 514 -17.56 -38.07 11.29
C LEU A 514 -18.69 -38.50 10.37
N VAL A 515 -18.42 -38.51 9.05
CA VAL A 515 -19.38 -38.95 8.04
C VAL A 515 -19.72 -40.44 8.23
N GLY A 516 -18.70 -41.29 8.46
CA GLY A 516 -18.90 -42.71 8.72
C GLY A 516 -19.71 -42.97 9.99
N GLY A 517 -19.38 -42.31 11.11
CA GLY A 517 -20.12 -42.43 12.37
C GLY A 517 -21.58 -41.98 12.25
N ALA A 518 -21.82 -40.83 11.61
CA ALA A 518 -23.17 -40.34 11.35
C ALA A 518 -23.96 -41.29 10.43
N ALA A 519 -23.32 -41.88 9.41
CA ALA A 519 -23.95 -42.82 8.50
C ALA A 519 -24.40 -44.10 9.22
N VAL A 520 -23.55 -44.65 10.10
CA VAL A 520 -23.90 -45.81 10.93
C VAL A 520 -25.10 -45.48 11.83
N LEU A 521 -25.09 -44.34 12.51
CA LEU A 521 -26.21 -43.94 13.39
C LEU A 521 -27.50 -43.66 12.61
N GLY A 522 -27.41 -43.06 11.41
CA GLY A 522 -28.55 -42.83 10.53
C GLY A 522 -29.19 -44.11 9.99
N LEU A 523 -28.43 -45.21 9.89
CA LEU A 523 -28.93 -46.53 9.49
C LEU A 523 -29.49 -47.34 10.68
N LEU A 524 -28.86 -47.21 11.86
CA LEU A 524 -29.26 -47.97 13.05
C LEU A 524 -30.51 -47.39 13.73
N PHE A 525 -30.64 -46.06 13.76
CA PHE A 525 -31.68 -45.37 14.53
C PHE A 525 -32.62 -44.47 13.71
N PRO A 526 -33.12 -44.84 12.51
CA PRO A 526 -34.16 -44.07 11.85
C PRO A 526 -35.54 -44.39 12.44
N TYR A 527 -36.48 -43.43 12.44
CA TYR A 527 -37.87 -43.70 12.84
C TYR A 527 -38.60 -44.64 11.87
N LYS A 528 -38.23 -44.58 10.59
CA LYS A 528 -38.75 -45.43 9.51
C LYS A 528 -37.59 -45.83 8.62
N TYR A 529 -37.55 -47.10 8.22
CA TYR A 529 -36.54 -47.61 7.31
C TYR A 529 -36.86 -47.25 5.85
N THR A 530 -36.85 -45.96 5.53
CA THR A 530 -36.95 -45.44 4.17
C THR A 530 -35.70 -44.60 3.86
N PRO A 531 -35.24 -44.53 2.60
CA PRO A 531 -34.03 -43.79 2.26
C PRO A 531 -34.05 -42.33 2.70
N ALA A 532 -35.20 -41.64 2.56
CA ALA A 532 -35.33 -40.24 2.97
C ALA A 532 -35.24 -40.05 4.49
N GLU A 533 -35.85 -40.94 5.28
CA GLU A 533 -35.82 -40.87 6.74
C GLU A 533 -34.42 -41.25 7.29
N MET A 534 -33.74 -42.21 6.67
CA MET A 534 -32.35 -42.54 7.00
C MET A 534 -31.41 -41.38 6.72
N LEU A 535 -31.59 -40.67 5.60
CA LEU A 535 -30.82 -39.48 5.26
C LEU A 535 -31.15 -38.29 6.17
N TRP A 536 -32.40 -38.17 6.60
CA TRP A 536 -32.80 -37.21 7.62
C TRP A 536 -32.11 -37.49 8.96
N ALA A 537 -32.17 -38.72 9.47
CA ALA A 537 -31.50 -39.13 10.70
C ALA A 537 -29.96 -38.94 10.60
N PHE A 538 -29.36 -39.36 9.48
CA PHE A 538 -27.96 -39.11 9.16
C PHE A 538 -27.60 -37.61 9.27
N SER A 539 -28.42 -36.74 8.69
CA SER A 539 -28.18 -35.29 8.71
C SER A 539 -28.16 -34.73 10.14
N ILE A 540 -28.98 -35.26 11.05
CA ILE A 540 -29.05 -34.81 12.45
C ILE A 540 -27.79 -35.23 13.21
N TRP A 541 -27.35 -36.49 13.04
CA TRP A 541 -26.11 -36.97 13.64
C TRP A 541 -24.86 -36.27 13.08
N LEU A 542 -24.82 -36.02 11.77
CA LEU A 542 -23.69 -35.33 11.15
C LEU A 542 -23.58 -33.87 11.61
N GLU A 543 -24.71 -33.17 11.72
CA GLU A 543 -24.74 -31.77 12.17
C GLU A 543 -24.20 -31.58 13.58
N ALA A 544 -24.45 -32.56 14.47
CA ALA A 544 -23.97 -32.51 15.85
C ALA A 544 -22.44 -32.45 15.94
N VAL A 545 -21.74 -33.05 14.96
CA VAL A 545 -20.27 -33.16 14.94
C VAL A 545 -19.61 -32.33 13.83
N ALA A 546 -20.38 -31.70 12.94
CA ALA A 546 -19.87 -30.94 11.78
C ALA A 546 -18.96 -29.75 12.16
N ILE A 547 -19.04 -29.27 13.41
CA ILE A 547 -18.21 -28.17 13.92
C ILE A 547 -16.80 -28.60 14.33
N LEU A 548 -16.54 -29.90 14.51
CA LEU A 548 -15.25 -30.38 15.03
C LEU A 548 -14.03 -29.96 14.20
N PRO A 549 -14.04 -29.99 12.85
CA PRO A 549 -12.92 -29.48 12.05
C PRO A 549 -12.60 -28.01 12.35
N GLN A 550 -13.61 -27.16 12.49
CA GLN A 550 -13.46 -25.75 12.86
C GLN A 550 -12.85 -25.57 14.26
N LEU A 551 -13.33 -26.30 15.27
CA LEU A 551 -12.78 -26.22 16.63
C LEU A 551 -11.34 -26.74 16.69
N PHE A 552 -11.04 -27.82 15.96
CA PHE A 552 -9.69 -28.38 15.87
C PHE A 552 -8.71 -27.42 15.20
N MET A 553 -9.14 -26.75 14.13
CA MET A 553 -8.34 -25.74 13.44
C MET A 553 -7.99 -24.58 14.37
N LEU A 554 -8.93 -24.13 15.21
CA LEU A 554 -8.67 -23.09 16.22
C LEU A 554 -7.67 -23.54 17.29
N GLN A 555 -7.81 -24.75 17.82
CA GLN A 555 -6.87 -25.31 18.80
C GLN A 555 -5.44 -25.37 18.25
N ARG A 556 -5.28 -25.71 16.97
CA ARG A 556 -3.97 -25.85 16.34
C ARG A 556 -3.33 -24.51 15.97
N THR A 557 -4.13 -23.53 15.55
CA THR A 557 -3.64 -22.21 15.14
C THR A 557 -3.30 -21.33 16.33
N GLY A 558 -3.87 -21.60 17.50
CA GLY A 558 -3.55 -20.89 18.76
C GLY A 558 -4.08 -19.45 18.81
N GLU A 559 -4.53 -18.89 17.69
CA GLU A 559 -5.10 -17.56 17.53
C GLU A 559 -6.37 -17.64 16.68
N ALA A 560 -7.41 -16.90 17.09
CA ALA A 560 -8.66 -16.77 16.33
C ALA A 560 -8.98 -15.29 16.12
N GLU A 561 -9.38 -14.91 14.91
CA GLU A 561 -9.95 -13.58 14.68
C GLU A 561 -11.18 -13.37 15.59
N THR A 562 -11.32 -12.18 16.18
CA THR A 562 -12.41 -11.83 17.10
C THR A 562 -13.79 -12.14 16.50
N ILE A 563 -13.97 -11.86 15.20
CA ILE A 563 -15.20 -12.13 14.45
C ILE A 563 -15.51 -13.63 14.35
N THR A 564 -14.52 -14.46 14.00
CA THR A 564 -14.69 -15.93 13.94
C THR A 564 -15.12 -16.48 15.30
N THR A 565 -14.58 -15.90 16.37
CA THR A 565 -14.91 -16.31 17.73
C THR A 565 -16.35 -15.92 18.11
N HIS A 566 -16.80 -14.71 17.76
CA HIS A 566 -18.20 -14.30 17.92
C HIS A 566 -19.17 -15.12 17.06
N TYR A 567 -18.80 -15.45 15.82
CA TYR A 567 -19.58 -16.32 14.94
C TYR A 567 -19.80 -17.69 15.59
N LEU A 568 -18.74 -18.31 16.12
CA LEU A 568 -18.84 -19.61 16.79
C LEU A 568 -19.61 -19.55 18.10
N ALA A 569 -19.47 -18.45 18.85
CA ALA A 569 -20.27 -18.23 20.06
C ALA A 569 -21.76 -18.10 19.72
N ALA A 570 -22.11 -17.33 18.68
CA ALA A 570 -23.49 -17.22 18.20
C ALA A 570 -24.03 -18.56 17.68
N LEU A 571 -23.20 -19.32 16.95
CA LEU A 571 -23.56 -20.64 16.43
C LEU A 571 -23.80 -21.65 17.57
N GLY A 572 -22.97 -21.64 18.60
CA GLY A 572 -23.22 -22.45 19.80
C GLY A 572 -24.46 -21.97 20.56
N ALA A 573 -24.64 -20.66 20.73
CA ALA A 573 -25.70 -20.10 21.55
C ALA A 573 -27.08 -20.40 20.97
N TYR A 574 -27.24 -20.28 19.65
CA TYR A 574 -28.49 -20.63 18.99
C TYR A 574 -28.82 -22.13 19.18
N ARG A 575 -27.81 -23.00 19.24
CA ARG A 575 -28.01 -24.44 19.52
C ARG A 575 -28.43 -24.68 20.97
N ALA A 576 -27.81 -24.00 21.93
CA ALA A 576 -28.19 -24.10 23.33
C ALA A 576 -29.66 -23.68 23.57
N LEU A 577 -30.20 -22.74 22.77
CA LEU A 577 -31.61 -22.34 22.83
C LEU A 577 -32.61 -23.45 22.44
N TYR A 578 -32.16 -24.55 21.81
CA TYR A 578 -33.03 -25.70 21.58
C TYR A 578 -33.36 -26.46 22.87
N ILE A 579 -32.49 -26.41 23.89
CA ILE A 579 -32.70 -27.13 25.15
C ILE A 579 -33.95 -26.58 25.88
N PRO A 580 -34.09 -25.26 26.13
CA PRO A 580 -35.34 -24.70 26.66
C PRO A 580 -36.56 -25.00 25.79
N ASN A 581 -36.40 -25.01 24.47
CA ASN A 581 -37.49 -25.33 23.55
C ASN A 581 -37.97 -26.78 23.72
N TRP A 582 -37.07 -27.77 23.83
CA TRP A 582 -37.49 -29.15 24.09
C TRP A 582 -38.17 -29.33 25.44
N ILE A 583 -37.66 -28.66 26.48
CA ILE A 583 -38.28 -28.65 27.81
C ILE A 583 -39.70 -28.07 27.70
N TRP A 584 -39.86 -26.93 27.04
CA TRP A 584 -41.15 -26.29 26.84
C TRP A 584 -42.12 -27.20 26.09
N ARG A 585 -41.69 -27.82 24.97
CA ARG A 585 -42.54 -28.72 24.17
C ARG A 585 -42.95 -29.97 24.96
N TYR A 586 -42.08 -30.51 25.81
CA TYR A 586 -42.42 -31.63 26.68
C TYR A 586 -43.58 -31.29 27.62
N PHE A 587 -43.58 -30.10 28.24
CA PHE A 587 -44.64 -29.67 29.16
C PHE A 587 -45.89 -29.12 28.46
N ALA A 588 -45.73 -28.42 27.33
CA ALA A 588 -46.82 -27.73 26.63
C ALA A 588 -47.57 -28.63 25.63
N GLU A 589 -46.88 -29.58 25.00
CA GLU A 589 -47.44 -30.48 23.97
C GLU A 589 -47.74 -31.89 24.52
N GLY A 590 -47.94 -32.01 25.83
CA GLY A 590 -48.43 -33.26 26.46
C GLY A 590 -47.42 -34.42 26.44
N GLY A 591 -46.13 -34.15 26.67
CA GLY A 591 -45.08 -35.17 26.72
C GLY A 591 -44.38 -35.42 25.39
N HIS A 592 -44.37 -34.45 24.47
CA HIS A 592 -43.66 -34.56 23.19
C HIS A 592 -42.18 -34.90 23.41
N TRP A 593 -41.74 -36.06 22.89
CA TRP A 593 -40.39 -36.59 23.06
C TRP A 593 -39.84 -37.10 21.72
N ASP A 594 -38.78 -36.44 21.23
CA ASP A 594 -38.11 -36.75 19.98
C ASP A 594 -36.63 -37.09 20.28
N PRO A 595 -36.28 -38.38 20.48
CA PRO A 595 -34.97 -38.76 21.01
C PRO A 595 -33.80 -38.40 20.08
N ILE A 596 -33.95 -38.50 18.75
CA ILE A 596 -32.82 -38.28 17.83
C ILE A 596 -32.30 -36.83 17.91
N PRO A 597 -33.13 -35.77 17.75
CA PRO A 597 -32.66 -34.39 17.91
C PRO A 597 -32.21 -34.04 19.33
N VAL A 598 -32.84 -34.61 20.36
CA VAL A 598 -32.48 -34.37 21.77
C VAL A 598 -31.08 -34.90 22.05
N PHE A 599 -30.79 -36.16 21.74
CA PHE A 599 -29.45 -36.74 21.97
C PHE A 599 -28.38 -36.07 21.11
N ALA A 600 -28.66 -35.84 19.82
CA ALA A 600 -27.72 -35.19 18.92
C ALA A 600 -27.37 -33.77 19.37
N GLY A 601 -28.37 -32.97 19.79
CA GLY A 601 -28.07 -31.61 20.25
C GLY A 601 -27.51 -31.52 21.67
N ILE A 602 -27.73 -32.53 22.54
CA ILE A 602 -26.95 -32.66 23.79
C ILE A 602 -25.47 -32.88 23.46
N ILE A 603 -25.15 -33.84 22.58
CA ILE A 603 -23.76 -34.08 22.13
C ILE A 603 -23.15 -32.80 21.57
N GLN A 604 -23.88 -32.11 20.70
CA GLN A 604 -23.43 -30.86 20.10
C GLN A 604 -23.16 -29.77 21.16
N THR A 605 -24.05 -29.61 22.13
CA THR A 605 -23.89 -28.61 23.20
C THR A 605 -22.67 -28.90 24.06
N VAL A 606 -22.43 -30.18 24.39
CA VAL A 606 -21.24 -30.60 25.16
C VAL A 606 -19.94 -30.25 24.42
N LEU A 607 -19.90 -30.42 23.10
CA LEU A 607 -18.74 -30.07 22.28
C LEU A 607 -18.43 -28.56 22.27
N TYR A 608 -19.44 -27.70 22.49
CA TYR A 608 -19.24 -26.25 22.60
C TYR A 608 -18.85 -25.76 24.00
N THR A 609 -19.02 -26.57 25.06
CA THR A 609 -18.83 -26.12 26.46
C THR A 609 -17.41 -25.60 26.72
N ASP A 610 -16.39 -26.30 26.20
CA ASP A 610 -14.99 -25.88 26.34
C ASP A 610 -14.72 -24.55 25.63
N PHE A 611 -15.26 -24.40 24.40
CA PHE A 611 -15.19 -23.16 23.65
C PHE A 611 -15.88 -21.99 24.38
N PHE A 612 -17.08 -22.21 24.95
CA PHE A 612 -17.80 -21.17 25.69
C PHE A 612 -17.08 -20.70 26.94
N TRP A 613 -16.46 -21.63 27.67
CA TRP A 613 -15.65 -21.30 28.84
C TRP A 613 -14.50 -20.37 28.47
N ILE A 614 -13.81 -20.66 27.37
CA ILE A 614 -12.67 -19.86 26.90
C ILE A 614 -13.13 -18.53 26.32
N TYR A 615 -14.24 -18.52 25.57
CA TYR A 615 -14.84 -17.30 25.05
C TYR A 615 -15.25 -16.33 26.17
N TYR A 616 -15.89 -16.83 27.23
CA TYR A 616 -16.31 -16.01 28.37
C TYR A 616 -15.13 -15.46 29.16
N THR A 617 -14.10 -16.28 29.39
CA THR A 617 -12.95 -15.88 30.21
C THR A 617 -11.95 -14.99 29.48
N LYS A 618 -11.85 -15.05 28.15
CA LYS A 618 -10.85 -14.30 27.38
C LYS A 618 -11.46 -13.15 26.57
N VAL A 619 -12.50 -13.41 25.77
CA VAL A 619 -13.02 -12.43 24.80
C VAL A 619 -13.91 -11.38 25.47
N LEU A 620 -14.84 -11.81 26.34
CA LEU A 620 -15.72 -10.86 27.05
C LEU A 620 -14.97 -10.00 28.09
N GLN A 621 -13.73 -10.35 28.43
CA GLN A 621 -12.85 -9.60 29.33
C GLN A 621 -11.81 -8.74 28.59
N GLY A 622 -11.91 -8.63 27.25
CA GLY A 622 -11.03 -7.77 26.44
C GLY A 622 -9.59 -8.30 26.27
N ARG A 623 -9.35 -9.60 26.44
CA ARG A 623 -8.03 -10.24 26.27
C ARG A 623 -7.98 -11.03 24.97
N ARG A 624 -6.81 -11.11 24.32
CA ARG A 624 -6.62 -11.90 23.09
C ARG A 624 -7.00 -13.37 23.29
N PHE A 625 -7.69 -13.95 22.31
CA PHE A 625 -8.11 -15.34 22.32
C PHE A 625 -6.92 -16.25 21.99
N ASN A 626 -6.24 -16.75 23.03
CA ASN A 626 -5.22 -17.79 22.89
C ASN A 626 -5.72 -19.08 23.54
N LEU A 627 -5.68 -20.22 22.86
CA LEU A 627 -5.99 -21.51 23.48
C LEU A 627 -4.75 -22.02 24.24
N PRO A 628 -4.89 -22.62 25.45
CA PRO A 628 -3.77 -23.30 26.09
C PRO A 628 -3.35 -24.48 25.19
N VAL A 629 -2.07 -24.51 24.81
CA VAL A 629 -1.48 -25.56 23.98
C VAL A 629 -1.41 -26.88 24.73
#